data_AF-A0A2V5MWN5-F1
#
_entry.id   AF-A0A2V5MWN5-F1
#
_cell.length_a   1.000
_cell.length_b   1.000
_cell.length_c   1.000
_cell.angle_alpha   90.00
_cell.angle_beta   90.00
_cell.angle_gamma   90.00
#
_symmetry.space_group_name_H-M   'P 1'
#
loop_
_entity.id
_entity.type
_entity.pdbx_description
1 polymer ?
#
loop_
_entity_poly.entity_id
_entity_poly.type
_entity_poly.pdbx_seq_one_letter_code
_entity_poly.pdbx_strand_id
1 'polypeptide(L)'
;MSILCLPARRSFSEGGSILLLFIATSLHAASPAEQEVLGAINSPGLSVVHLWAPWCSNCQAELKSGGWLKIVKSNPQVHFYFVSVWNSGEDGRAMLKKFDIADQSNVTILADPGPRGKDHIKQFAGLPLSWIPTTWIYKDGDLRYALNYGEVRFPVLQQFLADSQSEWSHKGEPQIE
;
A
#
# COMPACT_ATOMS: atom_id res chain seq x y z
N MET A 1 3.75 -70.93 55.04
CA MET A 1 2.66 -70.30 54.26
C MET A 1 3.17 -68.96 53.78
N SER A 2 3.56 -68.88 52.51
CA SER A 2 4.20 -67.73 51.89
C SER A 2 3.21 -66.58 51.70
N ILE A 3 3.61 -65.36 52.04
CA ILE A 3 2.95 -64.14 51.54
C ILE A 3 4.05 -63.27 50.94
N LEU A 4 3.99 -63.16 49.60
CA LEU A 4 4.77 -62.24 48.79
C LEU A 4 4.43 -60.79 49.16
N CYS A 5 5.45 -59.96 49.37
CA CYS A 5 5.35 -58.51 49.24
C CYS A 5 6.14 -58.09 48.00
N LEU A 6 5.45 -57.63 46.95
CA LEU A 6 6.01 -56.91 45.81
C LEU A 6 5.41 -55.49 45.80
N PRO A 7 6.20 -54.43 45.61
CA PRO A 7 5.70 -53.06 45.65
C PRO A 7 4.97 -52.68 44.34
N ALA A 8 3.95 -51.85 44.51
CA ALA A 8 3.09 -51.32 43.47
C ALA A 8 3.86 -50.56 42.37
N ARG A 9 3.58 -50.91 41.11
CA ARG A 9 3.95 -50.10 39.93
C ARG A 9 3.20 -48.77 39.98
N ARG A 10 3.94 -47.66 39.96
CA ARG A 10 3.39 -46.32 39.71
C ARG A 10 2.94 -46.23 38.25
N SER A 11 1.66 -45.95 38.06
CA SER A 11 1.08 -45.51 36.79
C SER A 11 1.50 -44.05 36.55
N PHE A 12 2.20 -43.77 35.45
CA PHE A 12 2.41 -42.41 34.95
C PHE A 12 1.35 -42.15 33.87
N SER A 13 0.34 -41.38 34.24
CA SER A 13 -0.69 -40.86 33.35
C SER A 13 -0.18 -39.61 32.63
N GLU A 14 -0.67 -39.46 31.41
CA GLU A 14 -0.41 -38.45 30.40
C GLU A 14 -0.54 -36.99 30.89
N GLY A 15 0.23 -36.10 30.25
CA GLY A 15 0.15 -34.66 30.49
C GLY A 15 1.01 -33.86 29.50
N GLY A 16 0.93 -34.16 28.21
CA GLY A 16 1.55 -33.34 27.17
C GLY A 16 0.85 -32.00 27.08
N SER A 17 1.43 -30.96 27.71
CA SER A 17 0.97 -29.58 27.53
C SER A 17 1.28 -29.11 26.12
N ILE A 18 0.25 -29.06 25.26
CA ILE A 18 0.31 -28.33 23.99
C ILE A 18 0.19 -26.84 24.33
N LEU A 19 1.33 -26.15 24.37
CA LEU A 19 1.38 -24.70 24.50
C LEU A 19 0.98 -24.07 23.15
N LEU A 20 -0.30 -23.74 22.98
CA LEU A 20 -0.79 -22.96 21.84
C LEU A 20 -0.27 -21.53 21.96
N LEU A 21 0.79 -21.23 21.21
CA LEU A 21 1.32 -19.88 21.07
C LEU A 21 0.38 -19.08 20.14
N PHE A 22 -0.58 -18.37 20.73
CA PHE A 22 -1.38 -17.40 19.98
C PHE A 22 -0.49 -16.22 19.59
N ILE A 23 -0.05 -16.17 18.32
CA ILE A 23 0.54 -14.96 17.75
C ILE A 23 -0.60 -13.95 17.67
N ALA A 24 -0.61 -12.97 18.57
CA ALA A 24 -1.53 -11.85 18.52
C ALA A 24 -1.15 -10.96 17.32
N THR A 25 -1.73 -11.23 16.16
CA THR A 25 -1.72 -10.27 15.05
C THR A 25 -2.59 -9.09 15.47
N SER A 26 -1.95 -7.96 15.73
CA SER A 26 -2.66 -6.71 15.97
C SER A 26 -3.32 -6.27 14.66
N LEU A 27 -4.57 -6.71 14.42
CA LEU A 27 -5.41 -6.19 13.34
C LEU A 27 -5.69 -4.71 13.63
N HIS A 28 -4.84 -3.84 13.11
CA HIS A 28 -5.18 -2.42 13.03
C HIS A 28 -6.28 -2.30 11.98
N ALA A 29 -7.47 -1.87 12.42
CA ALA A 29 -8.57 -1.62 11.49
C ALA A 29 -8.15 -0.50 10.52
N ALA A 30 -8.20 -0.83 9.22
CA ALA A 30 -7.89 0.11 8.14
C ALA A 30 -8.79 1.35 8.24
N SER A 31 -8.22 2.53 7.99
CA SER A 31 -8.99 3.78 7.94
C SER A 31 -9.99 3.78 6.78
N PRO A 32 -11.05 4.62 6.78
CA PRO A 32 -11.97 4.67 5.64
C PRO A 32 -11.27 4.93 4.29
N ALA A 33 -10.29 5.83 4.26
CA ALA A 33 -9.47 6.08 3.08
C ALA A 33 -8.63 4.85 2.69
N GLU A 34 -8.06 4.14 3.66
CA GLU A 34 -7.32 2.91 3.39
C GLU A 34 -8.24 1.79 2.88
N GLN A 35 -9.46 1.66 3.41
CA GLN A 35 -10.46 0.71 2.90
C GLN A 35 -10.87 1.03 1.46
N GLU A 36 -11.07 2.30 1.14
CA GLU A 36 -11.39 2.72 -0.23
C GLU A 36 -10.24 2.40 -1.18
N VAL A 37 -8.99 2.68 -0.79
CA VAL A 37 -7.81 2.30 -1.58
C VAL A 37 -7.72 0.78 -1.72
N LEU A 38 -7.91 0.01 -0.65
CA LEU A 38 -7.87 -1.46 -0.71
C LEU A 38 -8.94 -2.03 -1.65
N GLY A 39 -10.15 -1.46 -1.68
CA GLY A 39 -11.18 -1.83 -2.66
C GLY A 39 -10.78 -1.46 -4.09
N ALA A 40 -10.25 -0.26 -4.26
CA ALA A 40 -9.84 0.26 -5.56
C ALA A 40 -8.70 -0.52 -6.21
N ILE A 41 -7.62 -0.80 -5.46
CA ILE A 41 -6.43 -1.48 -6.01
C ILE A 41 -6.71 -2.93 -6.43
N ASN A 42 -7.74 -3.56 -5.83
CA ASN A 42 -8.21 -4.89 -6.18
C ASN A 42 -9.19 -4.90 -7.37
N SER A 43 -9.60 -3.72 -7.86
CA SER A 43 -10.46 -3.63 -9.04
C SER A 43 -9.65 -3.83 -10.32
N PRO A 44 -10.27 -4.30 -11.42
CA PRO A 44 -9.59 -4.46 -12.68
C PRO A 44 -8.98 -3.16 -13.22
N GLY A 45 -7.82 -3.25 -13.85
CA GLY A 45 -7.10 -2.13 -14.44
C GLY A 45 -5.97 -1.57 -13.57
N LEU A 46 -5.41 -0.44 -14.00
CA LEU A 46 -4.31 0.23 -13.31
C LEU A 46 -4.82 1.26 -12.32
N SER A 47 -4.32 1.17 -11.09
CA SER A 47 -4.51 2.15 -10.04
C SER A 47 -3.16 2.69 -9.57
N VAL A 48 -3.05 4.00 -9.43
CA VAL A 48 -1.89 4.68 -8.84
C VAL A 48 -2.31 5.27 -7.51
N VAL A 49 -1.62 4.89 -6.43
CA VAL A 49 -1.83 5.48 -5.10
C VAL A 49 -0.67 6.42 -4.82
N HIS A 50 -0.97 7.70 -4.68
CA HIS A 50 0.00 8.74 -4.35
C HIS A 50 -0.27 9.28 -2.95
N LEU A 51 0.61 8.95 -2.00
CA LEU A 51 0.57 9.37 -0.61
C LEU A 51 1.37 10.67 -0.46
N TRP A 52 0.70 11.73 -0.02
CA TRP A 52 1.27 13.08 -0.03
C TRP A 52 0.69 13.95 1.09
N ALA A 53 1.17 15.19 1.21
CA ALA A 53 0.55 16.19 2.07
C ALA A 53 0.76 17.61 1.51
N PRO A 54 -0.18 18.54 1.71
CA PRO A 54 -0.05 19.92 1.23
C PRO A 54 1.13 20.69 1.82
N TRP A 55 1.51 20.40 3.06
CA TRP A 55 2.63 21.07 3.75
C TRP A 55 4.01 20.53 3.36
N CYS A 56 4.07 19.37 2.71
CA CYS A 56 5.31 18.69 2.34
C CYS A 56 5.98 19.38 1.14
N SER A 57 7.18 19.92 1.32
CA SER A 57 7.89 20.68 0.28
C SER A 57 8.16 19.86 -0.98
N ASN A 58 8.55 18.60 -0.82
CA ASN A 58 8.86 17.70 -1.93
C ASN A 58 7.58 17.34 -2.71
N CYS A 59 6.47 17.14 -2.01
CA CYS A 59 5.16 16.91 -2.60
C CYS A 59 4.71 18.14 -3.42
N GLN A 60 4.92 19.35 -2.88
CA GLN A 60 4.66 20.58 -3.64
C GLN A 60 5.58 20.74 -4.85
N ALA A 61 6.85 20.31 -4.78
CA ALA A 61 7.78 20.36 -5.90
C ALA A 61 7.28 19.50 -7.08
N GLU A 62 6.80 18.29 -6.79
CA GLU A 62 6.17 17.43 -7.80
C GLU A 62 4.95 18.10 -8.46
N LEU A 63 4.07 18.74 -7.68
CA LEU A 63 2.91 19.47 -8.21
C LEU A 63 3.34 20.66 -9.08
N LYS A 64 4.29 21.48 -8.60
CA LYS A 64 4.80 22.67 -9.31
C LYS A 64 5.51 22.34 -10.61
N SER A 65 6.07 21.14 -10.74
CA SER A 65 6.69 20.69 -11.98
C SER A 65 5.69 20.54 -13.14
N GLY A 66 4.39 20.45 -12.85
CA GLY A 66 3.34 20.14 -13.82
C GLY A 66 3.30 18.67 -14.26
N GLY A 67 4.19 17.82 -13.74
CA GLY A 67 4.30 16.42 -14.12
C GLY A 67 3.06 15.60 -13.75
N TRP A 68 2.47 15.83 -12.57
CA TRP A 68 1.25 15.12 -12.14
C TRP A 68 0.08 15.38 -13.08
N LEU A 69 -0.22 16.64 -13.39
CA LEU A 69 -1.28 17.00 -14.32
C LEU A 69 -1.05 16.35 -15.71
N LYS A 70 0.20 16.36 -16.19
CA LYS A 70 0.57 15.73 -17.46
C LYS A 70 0.33 14.22 -17.42
N ILE A 71 0.79 13.52 -16.39
CA ILE A 71 0.60 12.06 -16.25
C ILE A 71 -0.88 11.70 -16.18
N VAL A 72 -1.65 12.40 -15.33
CA VAL A 72 -3.09 12.14 -15.18
C VAL A 72 -3.82 12.29 -16.51
N LYS A 73 -3.58 13.38 -17.24
CA LYS A 73 -4.22 13.64 -18.55
C LYS A 73 -3.77 12.67 -19.65
N SER A 74 -2.51 12.25 -19.63
CA SER A 74 -1.96 11.37 -20.67
C SER A 74 -2.35 9.90 -20.48
N ASN A 75 -2.90 9.54 -19.32
CA ASN A 75 -3.25 8.16 -18.99
C ASN A 75 -4.71 8.08 -18.47
N PRO A 76 -5.72 8.42 -19.28
CA PRO A 76 -7.12 8.44 -18.85
C PRO A 76 -7.66 7.06 -18.42
N GLN A 77 -7.01 5.97 -18.84
CA GLN A 77 -7.31 4.59 -18.45
C GLN A 77 -6.75 4.19 -17.09
N VAL A 78 -5.91 5.02 -16.47
CA VAL A 78 -5.33 4.80 -15.15
C VAL A 78 -6.09 5.65 -14.14
N HIS A 79 -6.51 5.05 -13.02
CA HIS A 79 -7.14 5.79 -11.93
C HIS A 79 -6.09 6.23 -10.91
N PHE A 80 -6.11 7.50 -10.53
CA PHE A 80 -5.14 8.10 -9.61
C PHE A 80 -5.80 8.45 -8.28
N TYR A 81 -5.32 7.84 -7.21
CA TYR A 81 -5.75 8.09 -5.84
C TYR A 81 -4.73 8.99 -5.16
N PHE A 82 -5.07 10.27 -5.00
CA PHE A 82 -4.29 11.21 -4.22
C PHE A 82 -4.74 11.14 -2.76
N VAL A 83 -3.96 10.45 -1.94
CA VAL A 83 -4.27 10.23 -0.53
C VAL A 83 -3.42 11.16 0.32
N SER A 84 -4.08 12.16 0.89
CA SER A 84 -3.45 13.05 1.85
C SER A 84 -3.24 12.32 3.16
N VAL A 85 -2.00 12.22 3.62
CA VAL A 85 -1.60 11.58 4.89
C VAL A 85 -0.89 12.60 5.77
N TRP A 86 -0.90 12.36 7.09
CA TRP A 86 -0.21 13.22 8.06
C TRP A 86 -0.66 14.70 7.97
N ASN A 87 -1.93 14.90 7.60
CA ASN A 87 -2.51 16.22 7.34
C ASN A 87 -3.78 16.45 8.18
N SER A 88 -3.81 15.90 9.40
CA SER A 88 -4.91 16.11 10.36
C SER A 88 -6.31 15.83 9.81
N GLY A 89 -6.45 14.85 8.91
CA GLY A 89 -7.72 14.47 8.29
C GLY A 89 -8.16 15.34 7.10
N GLU A 90 -7.37 16.33 6.68
CA GLU A 90 -7.67 17.15 5.50
C GLU A 90 -7.16 16.50 4.20
N ASP A 91 -7.96 16.58 3.12
CA ASP A 91 -7.73 15.88 1.85
C ASP A 91 -6.78 16.61 0.88
N GLY A 92 -6.42 17.87 1.18
CA GLY A 92 -5.53 18.67 0.33
C GLY A 92 -6.13 19.13 -1.01
N ARG A 93 -7.44 18.92 -1.24
CA ARG A 93 -8.11 19.21 -2.52
C ARG A 93 -7.94 20.65 -2.99
N ALA A 94 -7.96 21.61 -2.08
CA ALA A 94 -7.78 23.02 -2.42
C ALA A 94 -6.41 23.29 -3.07
N MET A 95 -5.37 22.54 -2.71
CA MET A 95 -4.07 22.62 -3.36
C MET A 95 -4.09 21.92 -4.72
N LEU A 96 -4.63 20.70 -4.81
CA LEU A 96 -4.73 19.97 -6.09
C LEU A 96 -5.56 20.73 -7.14
N LYS A 97 -6.57 21.49 -6.71
CA LYS A 97 -7.36 22.35 -7.59
C LYS A 97 -6.55 23.49 -8.20
N LYS A 98 -5.58 24.06 -7.47
CA LYS A 98 -4.68 25.10 -7.99
C LYS A 98 -3.76 24.60 -9.11
N PHE A 99 -3.56 23.29 -9.20
CA PHE A 99 -2.75 22.63 -10.23
C PHE A 99 -3.61 21.86 -11.25
N ASP A 100 -4.92 22.12 -11.30
CA ASP A 100 -5.89 21.51 -12.22
C ASP A 100 -6.01 19.98 -12.14
N ILE A 101 -5.62 19.37 -11.01
CA ILE A 101 -5.66 17.91 -10.81
C ILE A 101 -7.00 17.48 -10.20
N ALA A 102 -7.58 18.28 -9.30
CA ALA A 102 -8.71 17.86 -8.49
C ALA A 102 -10.00 17.56 -9.28
N ASP A 103 -10.16 18.17 -10.45
CA ASP A 103 -11.35 18.05 -11.29
C ASP A 103 -11.14 17.06 -12.47
N GLN A 104 -10.00 16.34 -12.52
CA GLN A 104 -9.76 15.30 -13.53
C GLN A 104 -10.65 14.06 -13.25
N SER A 105 -11.26 13.50 -14.29
CA SER A 105 -12.27 12.42 -14.16
C SER A 105 -11.71 11.10 -13.64
N ASN A 106 -10.40 10.88 -13.80
CA ASN A 106 -9.68 9.70 -13.33
C ASN A 106 -8.89 9.96 -12.04
N VAL A 107 -9.31 10.95 -11.25
CA VAL A 107 -8.70 11.28 -9.95
C VAL A 107 -9.71 11.12 -8.83
N THR A 108 -9.32 10.37 -7.80
CA THR A 108 -9.99 10.36 -6.50
C THR A 108 -9.07 10.99 -5.45
N ILE A 109 -9.61 11.87 -4.63
CA ILE A 109 -8.89 12.55 -3.55
C ILE A 109 -9.42 12.04 -2.22
N LEU A 110 -8.52 11.54 -1.38
CA LEU A 110 -8.82 10.93 -0.10
C LEU A 110 -8.00 11.57 1.02
N ALA A 111 -8.49 11.45 2.24
CA ALA A 111 -7.77 11.87 3.44
C ALA A 111 -7.66 10.70 4.41
N ASP A 112 -6.44 10.33 4.77
CA ASP A 112 -6.24 9.55 5.97
C ASP A 112 -6.64 10.42 7.20
N PRO A 113 -7.44 9.89 8.14
CA PRO A 113 -7.92 10.66 9.29
C PRO A 113 -6.81 11.10 10.26
N GLY A 114 -5.57 10.65 10.08
CA GLY A 114 -4.46 10.92 10.98
C GLY A 114 -4.34 9.89 12.09
N PRO A 115 -3.43 10.16 13.02
CA PRO A 115 -2.33 9.28 13.47
C PRO A 115 -2.72 7.80 13.69
N ARG A 116 -1.80 6.89 13.35
CA ARG A 116 -1.80 5.50 13.85
C ARG A 116 -0.40 5.12 14.34
N GLY A 117 -0.08 5.61 15.54
CA GLY A 117 1.23 5.57 16.20
C GLY A 117 1.36 6.74 17.18
N LYS A 118 2.57 7.05 17.67
CA LYS A 118 2.81 8.22 18.53
C LYS A 118 2.48 9.54 17.81
N ASP A 119 2.77 9.60 16.51
CA ASP A 119 2.67 10.83 15.72
C ASP A 119 1.93 10.64 14.39
N HIS A 120 2.13 9.50 13.71
CA HIS A 120 1.62 9.26 12.35
C HIS A 120 1.47 7.76 12.04
N ILE A 121 0.74 7.43 10.97
CA ILE A 121 0.67 6.06 10.41
C ILE A 121 2.04 5.64 9.88
N LYS A 122 2.47 4.41 10.13
CA LYS A 122 3.73 3.84 9.59
C LYS A 122 3.53 2.81 8.48
N GLN A 123 2.28 2.49 8.19
CA GLN A 123 1.88 1.57 7.15
C GLN A 123 0.58 2.09 6.52
N PHE A 124 0.38 1.77 5.25
CA PHE A 124 -0.85 2.05 4.52
C PHE A 124 -1.03 0.95 3.47
N ALA A 125 -2.23 0.38 3.37
CA ALA A 125 -2.57 -0.75 2.51
C ALA A 125 -1.58 -1.94 2.63
N GLY A 126 -1.10 -2.19 3.85
CA GLY A 126 -0.15 -3.27 4.15
C GLY A 126 1.31 -3.01 3.75
N LEU A 127 1.62 -1.84 3.17
CA LEU A 127 2.99 -1.44 2.83
C LEU A 127 3.57 -0.45 3.85
N PRO A 128 4.88 -0.50 4.13
CA PRO A 128 5.53 0.49 4.96
C PRO A 128 5.43 1.89 4.36
N LEU A 129 5.05 2.86 5.20
CA LEU A 129 5.02 4.29 4.87
C LEU A 129 6.00 5.01 5.81
N SER A 130 7.22 5.22 5.30
CA SER A 130 8.28 5.92 6.04
C SER A 130 8.48 7.37 5.60
N TRP A 131 8.01 7.74 4.41
CA TRP A 131 8.27 9.04 3.80
C TRP A 131 7.12 9.49 2.88
N ILE A 132 6.95 10.80 2.69
CA ILE A 132 6.13 11.37 1.62
C ILE A 132 6.92 12.41 0.80
N PRO A 133 6.71 12.50 -0.52
CA PRO A 133 5.74 11.74 -1.31
C PRO A 133 6.12 10.26 -1.44
N THR A 134 5.11 9.40 -1.60
CA THR A 134 5.25 7.97 -1.90
C THR A 134 4.24 7.61 -2.99
N THR A 135 4.65 6.84 -4.01
CA THR A 135 3.78 6.48 -5.14
C THR A 135 3.82 4.98 -5.40
N TRP A 136 2.66 4.35 -5.47
CA TRP A 136 2.51 2.92 -5.73
C TRP A 136 1.64 2.68 -6.95
N ILE A 137 1.97 1.64 -7.72
CA ILE A 137 1.26 1.26 -8.94
C ILE A 137 0.75 -0.15 -8.75
N TYR A 138 -0.56 -0.33 -8.88
CA TYR A 138 -1.25 -1.60 -8.79
C TYR A 138 -1.91 -1.95 -10.13
N LYS A 139 -1.99 -3.25 -10.42
CA LYS A 139 -2.78 -3.80 -11.51
C LYS A 139 -3.53 -5.03 -11.01
N ASP A 140 -4.86 -5.01 -11.08
CA ASP A 140 -5.70 -6.17 -10.77
C ASP A 140 -5.41 -6.78 -9.37
N GLY A 141 -5.15 -5.94 -8.37
CA GLY A 141 -4.77 -6.34 -7.00
C GLY A 141 -3.26 -6.50 -6.76
N ASP A 142 -2.46 -6.68 -7.80
CA ASP A 142 -1.02 -6.89 -7.68
C ASP A 142 -0.25 -5.57 -7.64
N LEU A 143 0.64 -5.42 -6.66
CA LEU A 143 1.61 -4.33 -6.63
C LEU A 143 2.66 -4.53 -7.74
N ARG A 144 2.72 -3.60 -8.69
CA ARG A 144 3.72 -3.61 -9.79
C ARG A 144 4.98 -2.84 -9.43
N TYR A 145 4.82 -1.65 -8.85
CA TYR A 145 5.94 -0.79 -8.46
C TYR A 145 5.61 -0.03 -7.17
N ALA A 146 6.62 0.13 -6.31
CA ALA A 146 6.53 0.98 -5.13
C ALA A 146 7.71 1.96 -5.06
N LEU A 147 7.42 3.25 -5.19
CA LEU A 147 8.37 4.35 -5.03
C LEU A 147 8.20 4.95 -3.64
N ASN A 148 8.98 4.45 -2.68
CA ASN A 148 8.84 4.78 -1.24
C ASN A 148 9.74 5.94 -0.76
N TYR A 149 10.53 6.53 -1.64
CA TYR A 149 11.46 7.59 -1.27
C TYR A 149 11.81 8.50 -2.45
N GLY A 150 11.89 9.80 -2.16
CA GLY A 150 12.25 10.83 -3.12
C GLY A 150 11.08 11.30 -3.99
N GLU A 151 11.31 12.41 -4.68
CA GLU A 151 10.35 12.94 -5.66
C GLU A 151 10.26 12.02 -6.89
N VAL A 152 9.04 11.83 -7.40
CA VAL A 152 8.79 11.04 -8.58
C VAL A 152 9.45 11.69 -9.80
N ARG A 153 10.17 10.88 -10.57
CA ARG A 153 10.66 11.29 -11.89
C ARG A 153 9.58 10.91 -12.91
N PHE A 154 8.80 11.89 -13.37
CA PHE A 154 7.64 11.64 -14.23
C PHE A 154 7.92 10.81 -15.51
N PRO A 155 9.07 10.95 -16.20
CA PRO A 155 9.39 10.05 -17.32
C PRO A 155 9.50 8.58 -16.89
N VAL A 156 10.03 8.32 -15.69
CA VAL A 156 10.13 6.97 -15.13
C VAL A 156 8.75 6.46 -14.72
N LEU A 157 7.92 7.31 -14.09
CA LEU A 157 6.54 6.95 -13.77
C LEU A 157 5.76 6.57 -15.04
N GLN A 158 5.89 7.34 -16.13
CA GLN A 158 5.25 7.00 -17.40
C GLN A 158 5.71 5.65 -17.94
N GLN A 159 7.01 5.34 -17.83
CA GLN A 159 7.54 4.03 -18.23
C GLN A 159 6.91 2.91 -17.39
N PHE A 160 6.84 3.06 -16.07
CA PHE A 160 6.23 2.05 -15.20
C PHE A 160 4.74 1.83 -15.51
N LEU A 161 4.00 2.88 -15.87
CA LEU A 161 2.61 2.73 -16.32
C LEU A 161 2.50 1.94 -17.61
N ALA A 162 3.39 2.20 -18.58
CA ALA A 162 3.45 1.46 -19.83
C ALA A 162 3.80 -0.02 -19.59
N ASP A 163 4.83 -0.29 -18.79
CA ASP A 163 5.30 -1.65 -18.48
C ASP A 163 4.26 -2.46 -17.71
N SER A 164 3.47 -1.79 -16.85
CA SER A 164 2.37 -2.42 -16.12
C SER A 164 1.20 -2.79 -17.03
N GLN A 165 1.02 -2.08 -18.16
CA GLN A 165 0.00 -2.45 -19.16
C GLN A 165 0.44 -3.62 -20.04
N SER A 166 1.73 -3.70 -20.36
CA SER A 166 2.30 -4.70 -21.25
C SER A 166 2.08 -6.14 -20.76
N GLU A 167 1.85 -7.04 -21.71
CA GLU A 167 1.97 -8.47 -21.45
C GLU A 167 3.45 -8.85 -21.43
N TRP A 168 3.93 -9.36 -20.30
CA TRP A 168 5.29 -9.87 -20.19
C TRP A 168 5.30 -11.34 -20.64
N SER A 169 5.70 -11.57 -21.88
CA SER A 169 5.75 -12.90 -22.48
C SER A 169 7.02 -13.05 -23.32
N HIS A 170 7.80 -14.09 -23.02
CA HIS A 170 8.95 -14.51 -23.82
C HIS A 170 8.58 -15.55 -24.89
N LYS A 171 7.27 -15.69 -25.18
CA LYS A 171 6.79 -16.68 -26.16
C LYS A 171 7.25 -16.28 -27.56
N GLY A 172 8.15 -17.10 -28.13
CA GLY A 172 8.73 -16.86 -29.45
C GLY A 172 10.13 -16.24 -29.42
N GLU A 173 10.69 -15.97 -28.24
CA GLU A 173 12.09 -15.58 -28.12
C GLU A 173 13.02 -16.78 -28.34
N PRO A 174 14.17 -16.60 -29.01
CA PRO A 174 15.19 -17.64 -29.12
C PRO A 174 15.66 -18.09 -27.74
N GLN A 175 15.85 -19.39 -27.56
CA GLN A 175 16.52 -19.93 -26.37
C GLN A 175 17.96 -19.38 -26.34
N ILE A 176 18.40 -18.93 -25.17
CA ILE A 176 19.80 -18.58 -24.98
C ILE A 176 20.58 -19.91 -24.91
N GLU A 177 21.52 -20.12 -25.84
CA GLU A 177 22.44 -21.26 -25.87
C GLU A 177 23.44 -21.24 -24.71
#